data_AF-A0A0A9WZ40-F1
#
_entry.id   AF-A0A0A9WZ40-F1
#
_cell.length_a   1.000
_cell.length_b   1.000
_cell.length_c   1.000
_cell.angle_alpha   90.00
_cell.angle_beta   90.00
_cell.angle_gamma   90.00
#
_symmetry.space_group_name_H-M   'P 1'
#
loop_
_entity.id
_entity.type
_entity.pdbx_description
1 polymer ?
#
loop_
_entity_poly.entity_id
_entity_poly.type
_entity_poly.pdbx_seq_one_letter_code
_entity_poly.pdbx_strand_id
1 'polypeptide(L)'
;LKLADGEFPVHRLVLHSNSSYFREILSDNMASDVLDMTSYNPTAYKCLLKYFYRLPLDELNCEDLFDLHSIACSYKEKELVDFTFKKLKTMINQDTVLKLHAKATSTNAEDVLRECELFLSSPEFKNDLISFVSQDMKNAIAILRMKSGE
;
A
#
# COMPACT_ATOMS: atom_id res chain seq x y z
N LEU A 1 -10.31 19.49 -6.07
CA LEU A 1 -9.15 18.96 -5.30
C LEU A 1 -8.05 18.66 -6.32
N LYS A 2 -6.80 18.98 -6.03
CA LYS A 2 -5.68 18.77 -6.95
C LYS A 2 -4.87 17.55 -6.54
N LEU A 3 -4.73 16.59 -7.45
CA LEU A 3 -3.89 15.40 -7.31
C LEU A 3 -2.69 15.51 -8.25
N ALA A 4 -1.70 14.64 -8.07
CA ALA A 4 -0.52 14.60 -8.93
C ALA A 4 -0.85 14.36 -10.41
N ASP A 5 -1.95 13.64 -10.69
CA ASP A 5 -2.40 13.31 -12.05
C ASP A 5 -3.50 14.23 -12.59
N GLY A 6 -3.83 15.31 -11.88
CA GLY A 6 -4.76 16.35 -12.34
C GLY A 6 -5.77 16.79 -11.30
N GLU A 7 -6.74 17.57 -11.76
CA GLU A 7 -7.84 18.03 -10.91
C GLU A 7 -8.94 16.96 -10.79
N PHE A 8 -9.42 16.78 -9.57
CA PHE A 8 -10.51 15.87 -9.25
C PHE A 8 -11.66 16.65 -8.59
N PRO A 9 -12.84 16.73 -9.22
CA PRO A 9 -13.99 17.45 -8.66
C PRO A 9 -14.57 16.68 -7.47
N VAL A 10 -14.90 17.41 -6.41
CA VAL A 10 -15.48 16.86 -5.18
C VAL A 10 -16.53 17.81 -4.61
N HIS A 11 -17.49 17.26 -3.89
CA HIS A 11 -18.51 17.99 -3.16
C HIS A 11 -18.04 18.24 -1.73
N ARG A 12 -17.85 19.52 -1.38
CA ARG A 12 -17.45 19.95 -0.03
C ARG A 12 -18.37 19.38 1.05
N LEU A 13 -19.69 19.41 0.82
CA LEU A 13 -20.69 18.90 1.76
C LEU A 13 -20.52 17.40 2.04
N VAL A 14 -20.21 16.59 1.02
CA VAL A 14 -20.04 15.14 1.18
C VAL A 14 -18.81 14.84 2.01
N LEU A 15 -17.68 15.49 1.70
CA LEU A 15 -16.43 15.29 2.44
C LEU A 15 -16.54 15.76 3.89
N HIS A 16 -17.12 16.94 4.12
CA HIS A 16 -17.36 17.49 5.46
C HIS A 16 -18.25 16.57 6.32
N SER A 17 -19.27 15.96 5.72
CA SER A 17 -20.22 15.10 6.45
C SER A 17 -19.65 13.72 6.77
N ASN A 18 -18.75 13.19 5.93
CA ASN A 18 -18.32 11.79 6.00
C ASN A 18 -16.87 11.59 6.47
N SER A 19 -16.10 12.66 6.70
CA SER A 19 -14.75 12.55 7.26
C SER A 19 -14.47 13.61 8.31
N SER A 20 -13.93 13.17 9.45
CA SER A 20 -13.52 14.08 10.52
C SER A 20 -12.38 15.01 10.08
N TYR A 21 -11.44 14.49 9.28
CA TYR A 21 -10.33 15.26 8.71
C TYR A 21 -10.85 16.38 7.81
N PHE A 22 -11.71 16.04 6.83
CA PHE A 22 -12.28 17.06 5.93
C PHE A 22 -13.17 18.03 6.67
N ARG A 23 -13.90 17.60 7.70
CA ARG A 23 -14.69 18.51 8.54
C ARG A 23 -13.83 19.58 9.19
N GLU A 24 -12.67 19.23 9.73
CA GLU A 24 -11.73 20.17 10.33
C GLU A 24 -11.17 21.13 9.29
N ILE A 25 -10.53 20.60 8.23
CA ILE A 25 -9.86 21.45 7.25
C ILE A 25 -10.82 22.32 6.43
N LEU A 26 -12.07 21.88 6.23
CA LEU A 26 -13.09 22.67 5.53
C LEU A 26 -13.83 23.63 6.47
N SER A 27 -13.75 23.47 7.79
CA SER A 27 -14.29 24.47 8.72
C SER A 27 -13.31 25.63 8.88
N ASP A 28 -12.01 25.35 8.83
CA ASP A 28 -10.94 26.35 8.93
C ASP A 28 -10.65 27.05 7.58
N ASN A 29 -10.69 26.32 6.46
CA ASN A 29 -10.49 26.90 5.12
C ASN A 29 -11.82 27.36 4.51
N MET A 30 -12.27 28.56 4.89
CA MET A 30 -13.38 29.23 4.20
C MET A 30 -12.98 29.90 2.87
N ALA A 31 -11.69 30.02 2.56
CA ALA A 31 -11.19 30.93 1.50
C ALA A 31 -10.56 30.27 0.26
N SER A 32 -10.21 28.97 0.28
CA SER A 32 -9.61 28.30 -0.90
C SER A 32 -10.57 27.27 -1.50
N ASP A 33 -10.92 27.46 -2.78
CA ASP A 33 -11.75 26.52 -3.55
C ASP A 33 -11.01 25.21 -3.90
N VAL A 34 -9.68 25.20 -3.79
CA VAL A 34 -8.84 24.05 -4.17
C VAL A 34 -8.01 23.57 -2.98
N LEU A 35 -8.26 22.33 -2.57
CA LEU A 35 -7.40 21.56 -1.68
C LEU A 35 -6.28 20.90 -2.50
N ASP A 36 -5.03 21.17 -2.15
CA ASP A 36 -3.85 20.56 -2.77
C ASP A 36 -3.47 19.26 -2.05
N MET A 37 -3.49 18.15 -2.80
CA MET A 37 -3.21 16.79 -2.34
C MET A 37 -2.19 16.11 -3.26
N THR A 38 -1.36 16.88 -3.98
CA THR A 38 -0.39 16.32 -4.96
C THR A 38 0.71 15.47 -4.32
N SER A 39 0.90 15.55 -3.00
CA SER A 39 1.85 14.69 -2.27
C SER A 39 1.36 13.25 -2.12
N TYR A 40 0.05 13.00 -2.28
CA TYR A 40 -0.52 11.66 -2.17
C TYR A 40 -0.48 10.90 -3.49
N ASN A 41 -0.42 9.58 -3.38
CA ASN A 41 -0.66 8.68 -4.51
C ASN A 41 -2.08 8.91 -5.04
N PRO A 42 -2.25 9.31 -6.32
CA PRO A 42 -3.55 9.68 -6.87
C PRO A 42 -4.53 8.50 -6.92
N THR A 43 -4.06 7.29 -7.21
CA THR A 43 -4.89 6.08 -7.28
C THR A 43 -5.45 5.75 -5.91
N ALA A 44 -4.58 5.73 -4.89
CA ALA A 44 -4.98 5.50 -3.51
C ALA A 44 -5.97 6.57 -3.02
N TYR A 45 -5.67 7.84 -3.30
CA TYR A 45 -6.51 8.96 -2.86
C TYR A 45 -7.89 8.96 -3.53
N LYS A 46 -7.99 8.61 -4.82
CA LYS A 46 -9.28 8.44 -5.50
C LYS A 46 -10.11 7.32 -4.86
N CYS A 47 -9.47 6.22 -4.45
CA CYS A 47 -10.15 5.14 -3.72
C CYS A 47 -10.65 5.59 -2.34
N LEU A 48 -9.85 6.39 -1.62
CA LEU A 48 -10.30 7.05 -0.38
C LEU A 48 -11.52 7.95 -0.61
N LEU A 49 -11.53 8.73 -1.70
CA LEU A 49 -12.69 9.55 -2.03
C LEU A 49 -13.92 8.67 -2.30
N LYS A 50 -13.79 7.56 -3.02
CA LYS A 50 -14.91 6.61 -3.21
C LYS A 50 -15.46 6.09 -1.89
N TYR A 51 -14.60 5.81 -0.91
CA TYR A 51 -15.03 5.43 0.44
C TYR A 51 -15.96 6.49 1.07
N PHE A 52 -15.60 7.77 1.04
CA PHE A 52 -16.44 8.85 1.59
C PHE A 52 -17.76 9.05 0.85
N TYR A 53 -17.83 8.66 -0.42
CA TYR A 53 -19.05 8.66 -1.22
C TYR A 53 -19.86 7.37 -1.07
N ARG A 54 -19.39 6.41 -0.25
CA ARG A 54 -19.99 5.07 -0.09
C ARG A 54 -20.11 4.32 -1.41
N LEU A 55 -19.15 4.54 -2.30
CA LEU A 55 -19.05 3.82 -3.57
C LEU A 55 -18.21 2.55 -3.40
N PRO A 56 -18.41 1.53 -4.26
CA PRO A 56 -17.53 0.38 -4.31
C PRO A 56 -16.07 0.79 -4.50
N LEU A 57 -15.18 0.19 -3.71
CA LEU A 57 -13.74 0.46 -3.76
C LEU A 57 -13.09 -0.29 -4.92
N ASP A 58 -12.10 0.34 -5.53
CA ASP A 58 -11.35 -0.27 -6.62
C ASP A 58 -10.46 -1.41 -6.14
N GLU A 59 -10.17 -2.33 -7.05
CA GLU A 59 -9.09 -3.30 -6.84
C GLU A 59 -7.74 -2.62 -7.00
N LEU A 60 -7.05 -2.42 -5.88
CA LEU A 60 -5.74 -1.81 -5.82
C LEU A 60 -4.65 -2.88 -5.79
N ASN A 61 -3.50 -2.57 -6.39
CA ASN A 61 -2.27 -3.34 -6.16
C ASN A 61 -1.77 -3.15 -4.72
N CYS A 62 -0.74 -3.90 -4.32
CA CYS A 62 -0.25 -3.86 -2.93
C CYS A 62 0.30 -2.48 -2.52
N GLU A 63 0.94 -1.75 -3.44
CA GLU A 63 1.57 -0.46 -3.15
C GLU A 63 0.53 0.66 -2.98
N ASP A 64 -0.47 0.68 -3.85
CA ASP A 64 -1.59 1.63 -3.80
C ASP A 64 -2.50 1.34 -2.58
N LEU A 65 -2.71 0.06 -2.26
CA LEU A 65 -3.48 -0.34 -1.09
C LEU A 65 -2.76 0.05 0.21
N PHE A 66 -1.42 -0.04 0.23
CA PHE A 66 -0.61 0.42 1.36
C PHE A 66 -0.73 1.94 1.54
N ASP A 67 -0.66 2.70 0.45
CA ASP A 67 -0.86 4.16 0.51
C ASP A 67 -2.25 4.51 1.03
N LEU A 68 -3.29 3.80 0.58
CA LEU A 68 -4.65 3.98 1.09
C LEU A 68 -4.74 3.68 2.59
N HIS A 69 -4.09 2.60 3.06
CA HIS A 69 -4.02 2.27 4.47
C HIS A 69 -3.35 3.37 5.29
N SER A 70 -2.21 3.89 4.82
CA SER A 70 -1.48 4.98 5.47
C SER A 70 -2.31 6.26 5.58
N ILE A 71 -3.05 6.60 4.52
CA ILE A 71 -3.95 7.77 4.53
C ILE A 71 -5.11 7.54 5.50
N ALA A 72 -5.71 6.34 5.51
CA ALA A 72 -6.82 5.99 6.41
C ALA A 72 -6.39 6.07 7.89
N CYS A 73 -5.19 5.61 8.22
CA CYS A 73 -4.61 5.75 9.56
C CYS A 73 -4.45 7.23 9.93
N SER A 74 -3.90 8.04 9.01
CA SER A 74 -3.70 9.48 9.21
C SER A 74 -5.01 10.23 9.42
N TYR A 75 -6.06 9.85 8.69
CA TYR A 75 -7.39 10.48 8.75
C TYR A 75 -8.28 9.86 9.85
N LYS A 76 -7.76 8.85 10.57
CA LYS A 76 -8.42 8.13 11.67
C LYS A 76 -9.71 7.41 11.26
N GLU A 77 -9.78 6.95 10.01
CA GLU A 77 -10.92 6.24 9.43
C GLU A 77 -10.86 4.74 9.76
N LYS A 78 -11.27 4.37 10.98
CA LYS A 78 -11.06 3.02 11.55
C LYS A 78 -11.57 1.87 10.68
N GLU A 79 -12.76 1.98 10.11
CA GLU A 79 -13.34 0.92 9.27
C GLU A 79 -12.50 0.67 8.02
N LEU A 80 -11.98 1.75 7.42
CA LEU A 80 -11.12 1.68 6.24
C LEU A 80 -9.74 1.13 6.60
N VAL A 81 -9.20 1.49 7.77
CA VAL A 81 -7.95 0.91 8.31
C VAL A 81 -8.08 -0.59 8.46
N ASP A 82 -9.14 -1.08 9.12
CA ASP A 82 -9.36 -2.51 9.32
C ASP A 82 -9.54 -3.26 7.99
N PHE A 83 -10.29 -2.68 7.06
CA PHE A 83 -10.51 -3.24 5.74
C PHE A 83 -9.20 -3.37 4.95
N THR A 84 -8.45 -2.27 4.84
CA THR A 84 -7.19 -2.22 4.09
C THR A 84 -6.14 -3.11 4.72
N PHE A 85 -6.05 -3.15 6.05
CA PHE A 85 -5.12 -4.03 6.77
C PHE A 85 -5.41 -5.52 6.51
N LYS A 86 -6.68 -5.93 6.60
CA LYS A 86 -7.08 -7.32 6.29
C LYS A 86 -6.72 -7.68 4.85
N LYS A 87 -6.99 -6.80 3.89
CA LYS A 87 -6.69 -7.02 2.48
C LYS A 87 -5.18 -7.06 2.23
N LEU A 88 -4.40 -6.17 2.85
CA LEU A 88 -2.93 -6.18 2.77
C LEU A 88 -2.36 -7.51 3.22
N LYS A 89 -2.81 -8.07 4.35
CA LYS A 89 -2.35 -9.38 4.83
C LYS A 89 -2.57 -10.49 3.80
N THR A 90 -3.70 -10.48 3.08
CA THR A 90 -3.95 -11.46 2.02
C THR A 90 -3.07 -11.29 0.78
N MET A 91 -2.50 -10.09 0.60
CA MET A 91 -1.62 -9.79 -0.52
C MET A 91 -0.14 -10.02 -0.21
N ILE A 92 0.24 -10.32 1.04
CA ILE A 92 1.62 -10.66 1.42
C ILE A 92 1.98 -12.02 0.83
N ASN A 93 2.90 -12.01 -0.12
CA ASN A 93 3.45 -13.19 -0.78
C ASN A 93 4.91 -12.91 -1.19
N GLN A 94 5.55 -13.87 -1.86
CA GLN A 94 6.97 -13.78 -2.24
C GLN A 94 7.31 -12.56 -3.12
N ASP A 95 6.39 -12.14 -3.99
CA ASP A 95 6.59 -11.03 -4.92
C ASP A 95 6.32 -9.66 -4.29
N THR A 96 5.44 -9.60 -3.29
CA THR A 96 4.97 -8.35 -2.69
C THR A 96 5.62 -8.04 -1.35
N VAL A 97 6.09 -9.05 -0.61
CA VAL A 97 6.57 -8.88 0.78
C VAL A 97 7.73 -7.90 0.86
N LEU A 98 8.67 -7.93 -0.09
CA LEU A 98 9.82 -7.02 -0.08
C LEU A 98 9.40 -5.57 -0.35
N LYS A 99 8.44 -5.36 -1.26
CA LYS A 99 7.90 -4.03 -1.57
C LYS A 99 7.14 -3.46 -0.37
N LEU A 100 6.27 -4.28 0.24
CA LEU A 100 5.50 -3.89 1.42
C LEU A 100 6.40 -3.63 2.62
N HIS A 101 7.42 -4.46 2.84
CA HIS A 101 8.39 -4.26 3.92
C HIS A 101 9.13 -2.94 3.75
N ALA A 102 9.72 -2.66 2.58
CA ALA A 102 10.44 -1.40 2.32
C ALA A 102 9.55 -0.17 2.55
N LYS A 103 8.28 -0.24 2.11
CA LYS A 103 7.33 0.84 2.29
C LYS A 103 6.92 1.02 3.76
N ALA A 104 6.61 -0.08 4.45
CA ALA A 104 6.29 -0.08 5.87
C ALA A 104 7.43 0.49 6.74
N THR A 105 8.68 0.18 6.39
CA THR A 105 9.86 0.77 7.04
C THR A 105 9.92 2.29 6.80
N SER A 106 9.66 2.74 5.58
CA SER A 106 9.73 4.18 5.24
C SER A 106 8.63 5.03 5.89
N THR A 107 7.46 4.45 6.16
CA THR A 107 6.30 5.17 6.75
C THR A 107 6.07 4.83 8.22
N ASN A 108 6.98 4.07 8.86
CA ASN A 108 6.87 3.60 10.25
C ASN A 108 5.54 2.89 10.57
N ALA A 109 5.04 2.06 9.66
CA ALA A 109 3.80 1.30 9.82
C ALA A 109 4.06 -0.04 10.54
N GLU A 110 4.17 0.00 11.87
CA GLU A 110 4.59 -1.14 12.71
C GLU A 110 3.75 -2.41 12.51
N ASP A 111 2.42 -2.27 12.39
CA ASP A 111 1.54 -3.44 12.24
C ASP A 111 1.72 -4.15 10.90
N VAL A 112 1.90 -3.40 9.81
CA VAL A 112 2.16 -4.00 8.49
C VAL A 112 3.56 -4.61 8.45
N LEU A 113 4.53 -3.96 9.10
CA LEU A 113 5.90 -4.45 9.18
C LEU A 113 5.98 -5.77 9.94
N ARG A 114 5.26 -5.90 11.06
CA ARG A 114 5.15 -7.15 11.83
C ARG A 114 4.62 -8.30 10.98
N GLU A 115 3.56 -8.09 10.20
CA GLU A 115 3.02 -9.13 9.32
C GLU A 115 4.00 -9.53 8.21
N CYS A 116 4.75 -8.56 7.66
CA CYS A 116 5.82 -8.85 6.69
C CYS A 116 6.94 -9.68 7.33
N GLU A 117 7.38 -9.33 8.54
CA GLU A 117 8.42 -10.07 9.28
C GLU A 117 7.98 -11.48 9.65
N LEU A 118 6.70 -11.67 10.03
CA LEU A 118 6.12 -12.99 10.27
C LEU A 118 6.19 -13.86 9.01
N PHE A 119 5.85 -13.30 7.84
CA PHE A 119 5.97 -14.01 6.57
C PHE A 119 7.42 -14.34 6.21
N LEU A 120 8.35 -13.38 6.35
CA LEU A 120 9.78 -13.60 6.07
C LEU A 120 10.43 -14.62 7.04
N SER A 121 9.90 -14.70 8.26
CA SER A 121 10.36 -15.66 9.27
C SER A 121 9.80 -17.07 9.06
N SER A 122 8.79 -17.22 8.19
CA SER A 122 8.09 -18.49 7.96
C SER A 122 9.04 -19.57 7.42
N PRO A 123 8.93 -20.83 7.91
CA PRO A 123 9.71 -21.94 7.38
C PRO A 123 9.48 -22.16 5.89
N GLU A 124 8.24 -21.95 5.41
CA GLU A 124 7.86 -22.10 4.01
C GLU A 124 8.67 -21.16 3.12
N PHE A 125 8.69 -19.86 3.45
CA PHE A 125 9.47 -18.89 2.70
C PHE A 125 10.97 -19.18 2.74
N LYS A 126 11.51 -19.55 3.91
CA LYS A 126 12.94 -19.88 4.04
C LYS A 126 13.32 -21.10 3.22
N ASN A 127 12.49 -22.14 3.22
CA ASN A 127 12.72 -23.36 2.43
C ASN A 127 12.65 -23.07 0.93
N ASP A 128 11.69 -22.25 0.49
CA ASP A 128 11.58 -21.83 -0.91
C ASP A 128 12.82 -21.05 -1.34
N LEU A 129 13.30 -20.12 -0.51
CA LEU A 129 14.50 -19.33 -0.77
C LEU A 129 15.77 -20.20 -0.84
N ILE A 130 15.90 -21.17 0.07
CA ILE A 130 17.00 -22.17 0.02
C ILE A 130 16.91 -23.02 -1.25
N SER A 131 15.71 -23.44 -1.65
CA SER A 131 15.51 -24.25 -2.85
C SER A 131 15.90 -23.48 -4.11
N PHE A 132 15.53 -22.20 -4.19
CA PHE A 132 15.87 -21.30 -5.29
C PHE A 132 17.38 -21.13 -5.42
N VAL A 133 18.06 -20.77 -4.32
CA VAL A 133 19.53 -20.62 -4.30
C VAL A 133 20.23 -21.94 -4.63
N SER A 134 19.72 -23.08 -4.13
CA SER A 134 20.29 -24.39 -4.44
C SER A 134 20.18 -24.73 -5.92
N GLN A 135 19.04 -24.41 -6.56
CA GLN A 135 18.81 -24.68 -7.97
C GLN A 135 19.73 -23.80 -8.85
N ASP A 136 19.84 -22.52 -8.55
CA ASP A 136 20.73 -21.61 -9.28
C ASP A 136 22.20 -21.99 -9.13
N MET A 137 22.62 -22.42 -7.93
CA MET A 137 23.99 -22.89 -7.71
C MET A 137 24.27 -24.17 -8.52
N LYS A 138 23.32 -25.11 -8.60
CA LYS A 138 23.45 -26.30 -9.46
C LYS A 138 23.56 -25.94 -10.93
N ASN A 139 22.72 -25.00 -11.41
CA ASN A 139 22.75 -24.53 -12.79
C ASN A 139 24.11 -23.87 -13.12
N ALA A 140 24.62 -23.01 -12.23
CA ALA A 140 25.92 -22.37 -12.40
C ALA A 140 27.08 -23.38 -12.45
N ILE A 141 27.06 -24.39 -11.57
CA ILE A 141 28.06 -25.46 -11.57
C ILE A 141 28.01 -26.29 -12.86
N ALA A 142 26.81 -26.61 -13.37
CA ALA A 142 26.64 -27.34 -14.62
C ALA A 142 27.22 -26.57 -15.81
N ILE A 143 26.98 -25.25 -15.89
CA ILE A 143 27.56 -24.37 -16.91
C ILE A 143 29.09 -24.36 -16.82
N LEU A 144 29.65 -24.29 -15.60
CA LEU A 144 31.09 -24.32 -15.41
C LEU A 144 31.72 -25.63 -15.89
N ARG A 145 31.10 -26.78 -15.60
CA ARG A 145 31.55 -28.09 -16.09
C ARG A 145 31.57 -28.18 -17.61
N MET A 146 30.48 -27.76 -18.26
CA MET A 146 30.41 -27.71 -19.72
C MET A 146 31.49 -26.82 -20.35
N LYS A 147 31.91 -25.75 -19.65
CA LYS A 147 32.93 -24.82 -20.12
C LYS A 147 34.36 -25.31 -19.85
N SER A 148 34.56 -26.16 -18.83
CA SER A 148 35.87 -26.74 -18.49
C SER A 148 36.23 -27.99 -19.31
N GLY A 149 35.34 -28.48 -20.17
CA GLY A 149 35.62 -29.63 -21.04
C GLY A 149 35.58 -30.99 -20.34
N GLU A 150 34.89 -31.09 -19.20
CA GLU A 150 34.46 -32.35 -18.56
C GLU A 150 33.05 -32.74 -19.01
#